data_AF-A0A9P3Q5B6-F1
#
_entry.id   AF-A0A9P3Q5B6-F1
#
_cell.length_a   1.000
_cell.length_b   1.000
_cell.length_c   1.000
_cell.angle_alpha   90.00
_cell.angle_beta   90.00
_cell.angle_gamma   90.00
#
_symmetry.space_group_name_H-M   'P 1'
#
loop_
_entity.id
_entity.type
_entity.pdbx_description
1 polymer ?
#
loop_
_entity_poly.entity_id
_entity_poly.type
_entity_poly.pdbx_seq_one_letter_code
_entity_poly.pdbx_strand_id
1 'polypeptide(L)'
;MVGSGLRQGRGEVMAEISVVARAGVVSMVTDTIATRGERVVLNRVRTAFGDDRPDAFGIDVLAVVEIDSDEKILGRVVFDLDDFDAAIAKLDDCYLAGEAAPYARTWSAITDGYAALNRREIPLTTPDFVNIDHRPVAFAPGELTEFFRASWDLYREQTVYIEAVHRLGESGAVVIHAARGTSNQGLQTESRYVNLAMLDGEVCNRCEIFDESDLDLAIARFDQLSQPTPQLESAACQVYERFFRRFAARDWTALAQMYAEDICTDDRRQVVGSGTLRGREANVANMRAIAEAGTSDLTSSPIANRGTRITLTLLHSAMFQTDVLNLVEIDADERIKAVVVFDPDDVDAAFAELDARYRAGEAAPYLDTWSAINQGFAALNRRELFAATPDWVNINHRKGASIAPGEMPALLDAAWRAPSELSYRIVAAPRLNERGAVITHLTRETSHEGFQAEWRVISVIIFEGELVSRCEVFDEKDLDAALARFDELSRR
;
A
#
# COMPACT_ATOMS: atom_id res chain seq x y z
N MET A 1 -24.51 -8.57 42.02
CA MET A 1 -24.45 -9.59 40.96
C MET A 1 -25.48 -9.22 39.91
N VAL A 2 -25.12 -8.26 39.05
CA VAL A 2 -25.90 -7.94 37.85
C VAL A 2 -25.56 -9.06 36.89
N GLY A 3 -26.55 -9.88 36.52
CA GLY A 3 -26.30 -11.13 35.81
C GLY A 3 -25.65 -10.88 34.44
N SER A 4 -24.50 -11.53 34.22
CA SER A 4 -23.88 -11.66 32.90
C SER A 4 -24.84 -12.42 31.97
N GLY A 5 -25.29 -11.76 30.91
CA GLY A 5 -26.19 -12.36 29.95
C GLY A 5 -26.46 -11.45 28.77
N LEU A 6 -26.32 -12.01 27.57
CA LEU A 6 -26.75 -11.39 26.32
C LEU A 6 -28.22 -10.98 26.43
N ARG A 7 -28.53 -9.68 26.30
CA ARG A 7 -29.91 -9.17 26.23
C ARG A 7 -30.18 -8.67 24.82
N GLN A 8 -31.05 -9.36 24.10
CA GLN A 8 -31.36 -9.04 22.71
C GLN A 8 -32.81 -8.60 22.57
N GLY A 9 -32.99 -7.45 21.91
CA GLY A 9 -34.29 -6.90 21.60
C GLY A 9 -34.82 -5.90 22.64
N ARG A 10 -35.66 -4.99 22.14
CA ARG A 10 -36.22 -3.84 22.86
C ARG A 10 -36.87 -4.19 24.21
N GLY A 11 -37.56 -5.33 24.29
CA GLY A 11 -38.28 -5.75 25.50
C GLY A 11 -37.35 -6.05 26.67
N GLU A 12 -36.23 -6.73 26.42
CA GLU A 12 -35.26 -7.08 27.46
C GLU A 12 -34.45 -5.87 27.92
N VAL A 13 -34.02 -5.03 26.99
CA VAL A 13 -33.29 -3.78 27.30
C VAL A 13 -34.17 -2.83 28.12
N MET A 14 -35.45 -2.68 27.77
CA MET A 14 -36.38 -1.84 28.53
C MET A 14 -36.69 -2.41 29.93
N ALA A 15 -36.73 -3.73 30.08
CA ALA A 15 -36.92 -4.37 31.38
C ALA A 15 -35.75 -4.10 32.31
N GLU A 16 -34.51 -4.17 31.81
CA GLU A 16 -33.31 -3.85 32.57
C GLU A 16 -33.25 -2.37 32.99
N ILE A 17 -33.45 -1.45 32.04
CA ILE A 17 -33.48 0.00 32.33
C ILE A 17 -34.57 0.29 33.38
N SER A 18 -35.70 -0.40 33.32
CA SER A 18 -36.77 -0.27 34.32
C SER A 18 -36.34 -0.77 35.70
N VAL A 19 -35.52 -1.81 35.80
CA VAL A 19 -34.96 -2.30 37.07
C VAL A 19 -33.98 -1.28 37.65
N VAL A 20 -33.08 -0.76 36.82
CA VAL A 20 -32.11 0.29 37.21
C VAL A 20 -32.83 1.56 37.68
N ALA A 21 -33.87 2.00 36.95
CA ALA A 21 -34.67 3.16 37.33
C ALA A 21 -35.42 2.96 38.66
N ARG A 22 -35.95 1.76 38.92
CA ARG A 22 -36.62 1.42 40.19
C ARG A 22 -35.65 1.30 41.37
N ALA A 23 -34.37 1.07 41.11
CA ALA A 23 -33.36 0.93 42.14
C ALA A 23 -32.91 2.29 42.73
N GLY A 24 -33.45 3.42 42.26
CA GLY A 24 -33.17 4.74 42.84
C GLY A 24 -31.88 5.39 42.31
N VAL A 25 -31.50 5.08 41.08
CA VAL A 25 -30.38 5.77 40.39
C VAL A 25 -30.71 7.25 40.23
N VAL A 26 -29.80 8.11 40.68
CA VAL A 26 -29.93 9.58 40.62
C VAL A 26 -29.04 10.20 39.54
N SER A 27 -27.96 9.52 39.15
CA SER A 27 -27.11 9.94 38.03
C SER A 27 -26.50 8.73 37.31
N MET A 28 -26.31 8.88 36.01
CA MET A 28 -25.62 7.92 35.14
C MET A 28 -24.63 8.68 34.28
N VAL A 29 -23.37 8.26 34.33
CA VAL A 29 -22.29 8.77 33.49
C VAL A 29 -21.87 7.67 32.54
N THR A 30 -21.64 8.02 31.28
CA THR A 30 -21.23 7.09 30.24
C THR A 30 -19.98 7.65 29.57
N ASP A 31 -18.91 6.87 29.58
CA ASP A 31 -17.64 7.22 28.94
C ASP A 31 -17.40 6.24 27.79
N THR A 32 -17.22 6.75 26.57
CA THR A 32 -16.86 5.93 25.42
C THR A 32 -15.46 5.38 25.59
N ILE A 33 -15.31 4.06 25.49
CA ILE A 33 -14.00 3.39 25.53
C ILE A 33 -13.52 3.08 24.12
N ALA A 34 -14.40 2.52 23.27
CA ALA A 34 -14.01 2.10 21.93
C ALA A 34 -15.21 2.12 20.98
N THR A 35 -14.93 2.31 19.69
CA THR A 35 -15.92 2.35 18.61
C THR A 35 -15.51 1.43 17.48
N ARG A 36 -16.51 0.90 16.77
CA ARG A 36 -16.33 0.17 15.52
C ARG A 36 -17.32 0.69 14.50
N GLY A 37 -16.79 1.31 13.45
CA GLY A 37 -17.61 1.98 12.43
C GLY A 37 -18.56 2.99 13.05
N GLU A 38 -19.73 3.15 12.44
CA GLU A 38 -20.74 4.11 12.88
C GLU A 38 -21.76 3.49 13.85
N ARG A 39 -21.75 2.15 14.03
CA ARG A 39 -22.89 1.43 14.64
C ARG A 39 -22.64 0.72 15.95
N VAL A 40 -21.37 0.53 16.36
CA VAL A 40 -21.07 -0.24 17.57
C VAL A 40 -20.14 0.52 18.50
N VAL A 41 -20.51 0.60 19.77
CA VAL A 41 -19.75 1.29 20.81
C VAL A 41 -19.60 0.44 22.06
N LEU A 42 -18.42 0.48 22.66
CA LEU A 42 -18.15 0.00 24.01
C LEU A 42 -18.04 1.20 24.95
N ASN A 43 -18.89 1.21 25.98
CA ASN A 43 -18.92 2.26 26.99
C ASN A 43 -18.60 1.71 28.39
N ARG A 44 -18.01 2.55 29.23
CA ARG A 44 -18.08 2.39 30.70
C ARG A 44 -19.29 3.15 31.22
N VAL A 45 -20.15 2.48 31.96
CA VAL A 45 -21.36 3.07 32.54
C VAL A 45 -21.25 3.06 34.05
N ARG A 46 -21.27 4.26 34.65
CA ARG A 46 -21.20 4.47 36.09
C ARG A 46 -22.51 5.07 36.60
N THR A 47 -23.18 4.40 37.53
CA THR A 47 -24.44 4.88 38.11
C THR A 47 -24.32 5.13 39.61
N ALA A 48 -24.80 6.28 40.08
CA ALA A 48 -24.89 6.60 41.50
C ALA A 48 -26.33 6.41 42.00
N PHE A 49 -26.48 5.88 43.21
CA PHE A 49 -27.75 5.76 43.92
C PHE A 49 -27.87 6.87 44.97
N GLY A 50 -29.08 7.29 45.30
CA GLY A 50 -29.30 8.35 46.28
C GLY A 50 -28.85 7.96 47.70
N ASP A 51 -27.67 8.44 48.12
CA ASP A 51 -27.36 8.98 49.46
C ASP A 51 -25.98 9.69 49.47
N ASP A 52 -25.99 11.00 49.78
CA ASP A 52 -24.96 11.94 50.29
C ASP A 52 -23.44 11.75 50.08
N ARG A 53 -22.98 10.94 49.12
CA ARG A 53 -21.56 10.93 48.71
C ARG A 53 -21.44 11.10 47.19
N PRO A 54 -20.92 12.25 46.72
CA PRO A 54 -20.75 12.54 45.29
C PRO A 54 -19.93 11.50 44.50
N ASP A 55 -19.10 10.69 45.18
CA ASP A 55 -18.15 9.76 44.56
C ASP A 55 -18.51 8.26 44.76
N ALA A 56 -19.66 7.93 45.36
CA ALA A 56 -20.07 6.55 45.59
C ALA A 56 -20.94 6.03 44.42
N PHE A 57 -20.31 5.69 43.30
CA PHE A 57 -20.98 4.93 42.24
C PHE A 57 -21.28 3.51 42.74
N GLY A 58 -22.53 3.05 42.59
CA GLY A 58 -22.96 1.73 43.06
C GLY A 58 -22.99 0.65 41.97
N ILE A 59 -22.99 1.05 40.69
CA ILE A 59 -22.75 0.16 39.54
C ILE A 59 -21.70 0.82 38.65
N ASP A 60 -20.71 0.03 38.25
CA ASP A 60 -19.66 0.39 37.31
C ASP A 60 -19.45 -0.82 36.40
N VAL A 61 -19.87 -0.71 35.14
CA VAL A 61 -19.93 -1.84 34.20
C VAL A 61 -19.49 -1.42 32.81
N LEU A 62 -19.11 -2.39 31.99
CA LEU A 62 -18.87 -2.22 30.56
C LEU A 62 -20.16 -2.56 29.80
N ALA A 63 -20.47 -1.81 28.74
CA ALA A 63 -21.63 -2.06 27.91
C ALA A 63 -21.30 -1.90 26.42
N VAL A 64 -21.50 -2.97 25.65
CA VAL A 64 -21.50 -2.92 24.18
C VAL A 64 -22.92 -2.59 23.71
N VAL A 65 -23.06 -1.54 22.91
CA VAL A 65 -24.32 -1.12 22.31
C VAL A 65 -24.18 -1.13 20.79
N GLU A 66 -25.17 -1.72 20.13
CA GLU A 66 -25.27 -1.79 18.67
C GLU A 66 -26.54 -1.08 18.21
N ILE A 67 -26.44 -0.29 17.15
CA ILE A 67 -27.58 0.38 16.50
C ILE A 67 -27.79 -0.09 15.06
N ASP A 68 -29.03 0.00 14.58
CA ASP A 68 -29.34 -0.19 13.16
C ASP A 68 -29.11 1.11 12.35
N SER A 69 -29.37 1.04 11.05
CA SER A 69 -29.28 2.19 10.14
C SER A 69 -30.29 3.31 10.42
N ASP A 70 -31.32 3.06 11.24
CA ASP A 70 -32.30 4.06 11.66
C ASP A 70 -31.96 4.64 13.05
N GLU A 71 -30.73 4.45 13.54
CA GLU A 71 -30.25 4.87 14.86
C GLU A 71 -30.98 4.21 16.05
N LYS A 72 -31.62 3.05 15.82
CA LYS A 72 -32.32 2.32 16.89
C LYS A 72 -31.40 1.27 17.51
N ILE A 73 -31.45 1.16 18.83
CA ILE A 73 -30.70 0.13 19.57
C ILE A 73 -31.19 -1.26 19.18
N LEU A 74 -30.31 -2.04 18.55
CA LEU A 74 -30.51 -3.46 18.22
C LEU A 74 -30.25 -4.34 19.43
N GLY A 75 -29.19 -4.04 20.17
CA GLY A 75 -28.75 -4.85 21.29
C GLY A 75 -27.90 -4.07 22.28
N ARG A 76 -27.91 -4.53 23.53
CA ARG A 76 -27.02 -4.06 24.59
C ARG A 76 -26.54 -5.27 25.39
N VAL A 77 -25.23 -5.38 25.57
CA VAL A 77 -24.61 -6.46 26.35
C VAL A 77 -23.76 -5.84 27.44
N VAL A 78 -24.00 -6.26 28.69
CA VAL A 78 -23.33 -5.71 29.87
C VAL A 78 -22.34 -6.73 30.42
N PHE A 79 -21.15 -6.24 30.78
CA PHE A 79 -20.05 -7.00 31.33
C PHE A 79 -19.57 -6.37 32.63
N ASP A 80 -19.03 -7.19 33.54
CA ASP A 80 -18.28 -6.67 34.69
C ASP A 80 -16.98 -5.99 34.20
N LEU A 81 -16.40 -5.10 35.00
CA LEU A 81 -15.19 -4.36 34.60
C LEU A 81 -13.99 -5.27 34.32
N ASP A 82 -13.92 -6.40 35.03
CA ASP A 82 -12.83 -7.37 34.90
C ASP A 82 -12.96 -8.22 33.61
N ASP A 83 -14.11 -8.18 32.93
CA ASP A 83 -14.40 -8.90 31.69
C ASP A 83 -14.09 -8.04 30.43
N PHE A 84 -13.08 -7.17 30.50
CA PHE A 84 -12.74 -6.22 29.43
C PHE A 84 -12.47 -6.89 28.08
N ASP A 85 -11.69 -7.98 28.08
CA ASP A 85 -11.36 -8.72 26.86
C ASP A 85 -12.61 -9.34 26.21
N ALA A 86 -13.57 -9.81 27.03
CA ALA A 86 -14.84 -10.33 26.54
C ALA A 86 -15.72 -9.21 25.95
N ALA A 87 -15.68 -8.01 26.53
CA ALA A 87 -16.38 -6.85 26.00
C ALA A 87 -15.79 -6.39 24.66
N ILE A 88 -14.46 -6.41 24.51
CA ILE A 88 -13.78 -6.14 23.22
C ILE A 88 -14.10 -7.21 22.18
N ALA A 89 -14.03 -8.49 22.52
CA ALA A 89 -14.40 -9.57 21.61
C ALA A 89 -15.86 -9.43 21.14
N LYS A 90 -16.78 -9.09 22.05
CA LYS A 90 -18.18 -8.84 21.67
C LYS A 90 -18.33 -7.61 20.77
N LEU A 91 -17.56 -6.55 21.01
CA LEU A 91 -17.54 -5.36 20.16
C LEU A 91 -17.09 -5.72 18.73
N ASP A 92 -16.02 -6.51 18.61
CA ASP A 92 -15.46 -6.95 17.33
C ASP A 92 -16.41 -7.91 16.58
N ASP A 93 -17.09 -8.81 17.29
CA ASP A 93 -18.10 -9.72 16.72
C ASP A 93 -19.29 -8.95 16.11
N CYS A 94 -19.78 -7.91 16.80
CA CYS A 94 -20.89 -7.11 16.29
C CYS A 94 -20.47 -6.33 15.04
N TYR A 95 -19.24 -5.79 15.04
CA TYR A 95 -18.72 -5.09 13.87
C TYR A 95 -18.54 -6.02 12.67
N LEU A 96 -17.99 -7.23 12.90
CA LEU A 96 -17.82 -8.26 11.88
C LEU A 96 -19.15 -8.72 11.27
N ALA A 97 -20.20 -8.86 12.10
CA ALA A 97 -21.54 -9.22 11.63
C ALA A 97 -22.24 -8.07 10.89
N GLY A 98 -21.82 -6.83 11.13
CA GLY A 98 -22.38 -5.61 10.55
C GLY A 98 -21.48 -4.98 9.49
N GLU A 99 -20.92 -3.82 9.81
CA GLU A 99 -20.22 -2.94 8.85
C GLU A 99 -18.94 -3.57 8.26
N ALA A 100 -18.24 -4.44 9.00
CA ALA A 100 -17.05 -5.13 8.52
C ALA A 100 -17.33 -6.42 7.74
N ALA A 101 -18.59 -6.84 7.59
CA ALA A 101 -18.93 -8.09 6.91
C ALA A 101 -18.31 -8.24 5.50
N PRO A 102 -18.24 -7.19 4.64
CA PRO A 102 -17.57 -7.27 3.34
C PRO A 102 -16.05 -7.52 3.42
N TYR A 103 -15.42 -7.18 4.55
CA TYR A 103 -13.98 -7.25 4.79
C TYR A 103 -13.65 -8.25 5.91
N ALA A 104 -14.49 -9.27 6.08
CA ALA A 104 -14.43 -10.20 7.20
C ALA A 104 -13.04 -10.82 7.40
N ARG A 105 -12.38 -11.24 6.31
CA ARG A 105 -11.03 -11.84 6.38
C ARG A 105 -9.99 -10.85 6.89
N THR A 106 -9.97 -9.64 6.32
CA THR A 106 -9.06 -8.57 6.70
C THR A 106 -9.27 -8.19 8.17
N TRP A 107 -10.52 -8.00 8.58
CA TRP A 107 -10.85 -7.65 9.95
C TRP A 107 -10.42 -8.73 10.94
N SER A 108 -10.73 -10.00 10.66
CA SER A 108 -10.30 -11.13 11.51
C SER A 108 -8.78 -11.18 11.67
N ALA A 109 -8.02 -11.03 10.58
CA ALA A 109 -6.56 -11.03 10.63
C ALA A 109 -5.99 -9.88 11.48
N ILE A 110 -6.60 -8.68 11.39
CA ILE A 110 -6.23 -7.53 12.22
C ILE A 110 -6.51 -7.82 13.71
N THR A 111 -7.70 -8.33 14.06
CA THR A 111 -8.04 -8.65 15.44
C THR A 111 -7.19 -9.80 16.01
N ASP A 112 -6.86 -10.79 15.19
CA ASP A 112 -5.96 -11.89 15.56
C ASP A 112 -4.54 -11.39 15.86
N GLY A 113 -4.08 -10.36 15.13
CA GLY A 113 -2.82 -9.67 15.43
C GLY A 113 -2.82 -9.01 16.80
N TYR A 114 -3.88 -8.30 17.18
CA TYR A 114 -4.00 -7.73 18.53
C TYR A 114 -4.09 -8.82 19.60
N ALA A 115 -4.82 -9.90 19.34
CA ALA A 115 -4.88 -11.05 20.25
C ALA A 115 -3.50 -11.71 20.44
N ALA A 116 -2.70 -11.81 19.39
CA ALA A 116 -1.31 -12.28 19.47
C ALA A 116 -0.45 -11.35 20.34
N LEU A 117 -0.52 -10.03 20.12
CA LEU A 117 0.23 -9.07 20.94
C LEU A 117 -0.13 -9.15 22.43
N ASN A 118 -1.42 -9.37 22.76
CA ASN A 118 -1.87 -9.58 24.14
C ASN A 118 -1.36 -10.90 24.74
N ARG A 119 -1.14 -11.93 23.92
CA ARG A 119 -0.43 -13.17 24.34
C ARG A 119 1.08 -13.01 24.40
N ARG A 120 1.61 -11.82 24.12
CA ARG A 120 3.05 -11.53 23.96
C ARG A 120 3.69 -12.33 22.82
N GLU A 121 2.94 -12.50 21.75
CA GLU A 121 3.37 -13.12 20.49
C GLU A 121 3.45 -12.04 19.40
N ILE A 122 4.42 -12.19 18.49
CA ILE A 122 4.51 -11.30 17.33
C ILE A 122 3.51 -11.79 16.27
N PRO A 123 2.63 -10.93 15.74
CA PRO A 123 1.71 -11.29 14.67
C PRO A 123 2.41 -11.85 13.44
N LEU A 124 1.70 -12.67 12.66
CA LEU A 124 2.24 -13.24 11.42
C LEU A 124 2.54 -12.13 10.41
N THR A 125 3.78 -12.09 9.93
CA THR A 125 4.29 -11.07 9.01
C THR A 125 4.94 -11.72 7.79
N THR A 126 4.94 -11.03 6.66
CA THR A 126 5.64 -11.50 5.45
C THR A 126 7.16 -11.38 5.63
N PRO A 127 7.98 -12.14 4.88
CA PRO A 127 9.44 -12.01 4.95
C PRO A 127 9.97 -10.61 4.61
N ASP A 128 9.25 -9.88 3.78
CA ASP A 128 9.52 -8.50 3.33
C ASP A 128 8.73 -7.44 4.12
N PHE A 129 8.25 -7.79 5.32
CA PHE A 129 7.41 -6.94 6.15
C PHE A 129 8.01 -5.55 6.40
N VAL A 130 7.29 -4.52 5.95
CA VAL A 130 7.69 -3.12 6.11
C VAL A 130 7.05 -2.54 7.37
N ASN A 131 7.85 -1.99 8.29
CA ASN A 131 7.31 -1.27 9.44
C ASN A 131 7.97 0.09 9.65
N ILE A 132 7.13 1.10 9.92
CA ILE A 132 7.51 2.52 9.93
C ILE A 132 6.84 3.22 11.11
N ASP A 133 7.58 4.06 11.82
CA ASP A 133 7.06 4.91 12.89
C ASP A 133 7.26 6.38 12.52
N HIS A 134 6.15 7.09 12.32
CA HIS A 134 6.11 8.50 11.93
C HIS A 134 6.00 9.44 13.14
N ARG A 135 5.97 8.91 14.37
CA ARG A 135 5.84 9.74 15.57
C ARG A 135 7.11 10.57 15.80
N PRO A 136 7.02 11.71 16.50
CA PRO A 136 8.20 12.53 16.84
C PRO A 136 9.30 11.79 17.62
N VAL A 137 8.93 10.75 18.37
CA VAL A 137 9.85 9.83 19.04
C VAL A 137 9.61 8.44 18.47
N ALA A 138 10.23 8.17 17.34
CA ALA A 138 10.09 6.94 16.57
C ALA A 138 11.15 5.89 16.93
N PHE A 139 10.81 4.60 16.73
CA PHE A 139 11.82 3.55 16.57
C PHE A 139 12.33 3.52 15.11
N ALA A 140 13.49 2.89 14.86
CA ALA A 140 14.02 2.84 13.50
C ALA A 140 13.21 1.85 12.63
N PRO A 141 13.03 2.12 11.32
CA PRO A 141 12.39 1.21 10.37
C PRO A 141 12.89 -0.24 10.51
N GLY A 142 11.95 -1.19 10.55
CA GLY A 142 12.25 -2.59 10.79
C GLY A 142 12.14 -3.02 12.25
N GLU A 143 12.25 -2.11 13.21
CA GLU A 143 12.36 -2.41 14.65
C GLU A 143 11.02 -2.53 15.39
N LEU A 144 9.87 -2.58 14.70
CA LEU A 144 8.57 -2.71 15.37
C LEU A 144 8.49 -3.95 16.29
N THR A 145 9.16 -5.04 15.92
CA THR A 145 9.20 -6.27 16.73
C THR A 145 9.95 -6.04 18.05
N GLU A 146 11.09 -5.37 17.98
CA GLU A 146 11.93 -4.97 19.10
C GLU A 146 11.19 -3.98 20.00
N PHE A 147 10.46 -3.02 19.41
CA PHE A 147 9.58 -2.10 20.13
C PHE A 147 8.55 -2.84 20.99
N PHE A 148 7.84 -3.84 20.43
CA PHE A 148 6.88 -4.63 21.20
C PHE A 148 7.55 -5.45 22.31
N ARG A 149 8.69 -6.09 22.03
CA ARG A 149 9.44 -6.85 23.05
C ARG A 149 9.89 -5.95 24.20
N ALA A 150 10.43 -4.77 23.90
CA ALA A 150 10.83 -3.79 24.90
C ALA A 150 9.63 -3.31 25.73
N SER A 151 8.46 -3.12 25.11
CA SER A 151 7.22 -2.81 25.84
C SER A 151 6.86 -3.92 26.84
N TRP A 152 6.89 -5.19 26.43
CA TRP A 152 6.55 -6.32 27.31
C TRP A 152 7.48 -6.46 28.52
N ASP A 153 8.73 -6.02 28.40
CA ASP A 153 9.71 -6.03 29.50
C ASP A 153 9.46 -4.89 30.51
N LEU A 154 8.89 -3.76 30.06
CA LEU A 154 8.62 -2.60 30.90
C LEU A 154 7.32 -2.71 31.71
N TYR A 155 6.36 -3.47 31.21
CA TYR A 155 5.02 -3.61 31.80
C TYR A 155 4.80 -4.99 32.42
N ARG A 156 4.33 -4.99 33.68
CA ARG A 156 3.89 -6.22 34.36
C ARG A 156 2.66 -6.79 33.68
N GLU A 157 1.70 -5.91 33.41
CA GLU A 157 0.44 -6.19 32.76
C GLU A 157 0.22 -5.10 31.71
N GLN A 158 -0.03 -5.50 30.47
CA GLN A 158 -0.33 -4.60 29.37
C GLN A 158 -1.35 -5.28 28.47
N THR A 159 -2.40 -4.55 28.14
CA THR A 159 -3.40 -4.96 27.16
C THR A 159 -3.43 -3.91 26.06
N VAL A 160 -3.34 -4.38 24.82
CA VAL A 160 -3.54 -3.58 23.61
C VAL A 160 -4.90 -3.90 23.01
N TYR A 161 -5.56 -2.88 22.47
CA TYR A 161 -6.85 -3.03 21.80
C TYR A 161 -7.02 -1.94 20.74
N ILE A 162 -7.94 -2.19 19.81
CA ILE A 162 -8.36 -1.18 18.86
C ILE A 162 -9.38 -0.29 19.55
N GLU A 163 -9.07 1.00 19.70
CA GLU A 163 -9.97 1.99 20.27
C GLU A 163 -10.99 2.45 19.23
N ALA A 164 -10.57 2.76 18.00
CA ALA A 164 -11.48 3.17 16.93
C ALA A 164 -11.03 2.63 15.58
N VAL A 165 -11.99 2.32 14.70
CA VAL A 165 -11.73 1.96 13.30
C VAL A 165 -12.12 3.13 12.42
N HIS A 166 -11.15 3.72 11.71
CA HIS A 166 -11.38 4.86 10.83
C HIS A 166 -11.51 4.46 9.37
N ARG A 167 -10.74 3.46 8.93
CA ARG A 167 -10.86 2.88 7.58
C ARG A 167 -10.66 1.37 7.66
N LEU A 168 -11.43 0.65 6.85
CA LEU A 168 -11.30 -0.78 6.64
C LEU A 168 -11.53 -1.03 5.15
N GLY A 169 -10.63 -1.80 4.53
CA GLY A 169 -10.74 -2.22 3.14
C GLY A 169 -10.32 -3.67 2.98
N GLU A 170 -10.31 -4.16 1.75
CA GLU A 170 -9.92 -5.54 1.46
C GLU A 170 -8.45 -5.83 1.82
N SER A 171 -7.58 -4.83 1.66
CA SER A 171 -6.13 -4.97 1.86
C SER A 171 -5.60 -4.46 3.20
N GLY A 172 -6.45 -3.95 4.10
CA GLY A 172 -5.97 -3.45 5.39
C GLY A 172 -6.93 -2.54 6.15
N ALA A 173 -6.43 -1.86 7.17
CA ALA A 173 -7.19 -0.95 8.01
C ALA A 173 -6.35 0.23 8.55
N VAL A 174 -7.05 1.32 8.90
CA VAL A 174 -6.53 2.42 9.72
C VAL A 174 -7.33 2.47 11.01
N VAL A 175 -6.64 2.32 12.13
CA VAL A 175 -7.24 2.22 13.46
C VAL A 175 -6.53 3.12 14.47
N ILE A 176 -7.22 3.52 15.53
CA ILE A 176 -6.57 4.02 16.74
C ILE A 176 -6.19 2.81 17.58
N HIS A 177 -4.89 2.61 17.76
CA HIS A 177 -4.34 1.67 18.71
C HIS A 177 -4.36 2.31 20.10
N ALA A 178 -4.83 1.57 21.10
CA ALA A 178 -4.68 1.93 22.49
C ALA A 178 -3.97 0.81 23.27
N ALA A 179 -3.05 1.20 24.14
CA ALA A 179 -2.41 0.30 25.09
C ALA A 179 -2.66 0.82 26.51
N ARG A 180 -3.09 -0.07 27.41
CA ARG A 180 -3.21 0.20 28.84
C ARG A 180 -2.32 -0.77 29.58
N GLY A 181 -1.53 -0.27 30.52
CA GLY A 181 -0.65 -1.15 31.28
C GLY A 181 -0.12 -0.56 32.57
N THR A 182 0.25 -1.47 33.47
CA THR A 182 0.92 -1.16 34.73
C THR A 182 2.42 -1.41 34.57
N SER A 183 3.23 -0.36 34.67
CA SER A 183 4.67 -0.50 34.58
C SER A 183 5.23 -1.35 35.73
N ASN A 184 6.45 -1.86 35.60
CA ASN A 184 7.12 -2.59 36.67
C ASN A 184 7.28 -1.79 37.98
N GLN A 185 7.17 -0.46 37.90
CA GLN A 185 7.19 0.45 39.06
C GLN A 185 5.79 0.74 39.63
N GLY A 186 4.73 0.12 39.09
CA GLY A 186 3.35 0.29 39.54
C GLY A 186 2.62 1.50 38.95
N LEU A 187 3.20 2.18 37.95
CA LEU A 187 2.57 3.33 37.29
C LEU A 187 1.55 2.84 36.26
N GLN A 188 0.30 3.29 36.36
CA GLN A 188 -0.71 3.11 35.33
C GLN A 188 -0.41 4.05 34.16
N THR A 189 -0.37 3.51 32.95
CA THR A 189 -0.11 4.25 31.73
C THR A 189 -1.13 3.88 30.67
N GLU A 190 -1.47 4.87 29.85
CA GLU A 190 -2.26 4.68 28.65
C GLU A 190 -1.54 5.39 27.50
N SER A 191 -1.38 4.71 26.36
CA SER A 191 -0.84 5.30 25.15
C SER A 191 -1.77 5.07 23.97
N ARG A 192 -1.91 6.09 23.12
CA ARG A 192 -2.71 6.07 21.90
C ARG A 192 -1.84 6.49 20.71
N TYR A 193 -2.06 5.86 19.57
CA TYR A 193 -1.48 6.26 18.29
C TYR A 193 -2.31 5.69 17.14
N VAL A 194 -2.17 6.29 15.95
CA VAL A 194 -2.82 5.76 14.74
C VAL A 194 -1.96 4.61 14.22
N ASN A 195 -2.60 3.51 13.84
CA ASN A 195 -1.96 2.38 13.21
C ASN A 195 -2.61 2.12 11.84
N LEU A 196 -1.79 2.10 10.80
CA LEU A 196 -2.13 1.65 9.46
C LEU A 196 -1.52 0.27 9.27
N ALA A 197 -2.35 -0.74 9.01
CA ALA A 197 -1.90 -2.09 8.70
C ALA A 197 -2.37 -2.51 7.31
N MET A 198 -1.44 -3.02 6.49
CA MET A 198 -1.74 -3.66 5.21
C MET A 198 -1.47 -5.16 5.29
N LEU A 199 -2.28 -5.92 4.57
CA LEU A 199 -2.21 -7.37 4.52
C LEU A 199 -1.95 -7.85 3.08
N ASP A 200 -1.12 -8.87 2.96
CA ASP A 200 -1.11 -9.78 1.81
C ASP A 200 -1.87 -11.05 2.19
N GLY A 201 -3.10 -11.17 1.67
CA GLY A 201 -4.07 -12.16 2.16
C GLY A 201 -4.41 -11.93 3.63
N GLU A 202 -3.98 -12.85 4.51
CA GLU A 202 -4.20 -12.79 5.96
C GLU A 202 -2.91 -12.47 6.73
N VAL A 203 -1.80 -12.19 6.02
CA VAL A 203 -0.48 -11.94 6.62
C VAL A 203 -0.15 -10.45 6.54
N CYS A 204 0.31 -9.87 7.65
CA CYS A 204 0.68 -8.45 7.66
C CYS A 204 1.96 -8.22 6.85
N ASN A 205 1.88 -7.40 5.79
CA ASN A 205 3.03 -7.04 4.96
C ASN A 205 3.50 -5.59 5.20
N ARG A 206 2.67 -4.75 5.83
CA ARG A 206 3.05 -3.39 6.20
C ARG A 206 2.36 -2.89 7.46
N CYS A 207 3.10 -2.19 8.31
CA CYS A 207 2.56 -1.51 9.49
C CYS A 207 3.18 -0.11 9.62
N GLU A 208 2.36 0.93 9.63
CA GLU A 208 2.81 2.30 9.87
C GLU A 208 2.14 2.86 11.13
N ILE A 209 2.92 3.53 11.98
CA ILE A 209 2.43 4.18 13.21
C ILE A 209 2.53 5.69 13.05
N PHE A 210 1.47 6.42 13.41
CA PHE A 210 1.44 7.88 13.39
C PHE A 210 1.02 8.43 14.75
N ASP A 211 1.31 9.71 14.99
CA ASP A 211 0.73 10.42 16.13
C ASP A 211 -0.80 10.48 15.98
N GLU A 212 -1.52 10.56 17.10
CA GLU A 212 -2.99 10.66 17.11
C GLU A 212 -3.49 11.87 16.28
N SER A 213 -2.71 12.96 16.27
CA SER A 213 -3.04 14.17 15.50
C SER A 213 -2.89 14.02 13.98
N ASP A 214 -2.22 12.96 13.50
CA ASP A 214 -1.92 12.71 12.08
C ASP A 214 -2.89 11.69 11.43
N LEU A 215 -4.09 11.52 11.98
CA LEU A 215 -5.09 10.59 11.46
C LEU A 215 -5.41 10.79 9.96
N ASP A 216 -5.58 12.04 9.52
CA ASP A 216 -5.89 12.34 8.11
C ASP A 216 -4.74 11.94 7.19
N LEU A 217 -3.49 12.05 7.66
CA LEU A 217 -2.30 11.61 6.92
C LEU A 217 -2.27 10.09 6.80
N ALA A 218 -2.59 9.37 7.89
CA ALA A 218 -2.68 7.92 7.88
C ALA A 218 -3.78 7.41 6.93
N ILE A 219 -4.95 8.06 6.92
CA ILE A 219 -6.04 7.74 5.98
C ILE A 219 -5.60 7.98 4.53
N ALA A 220 -4.99 9.13 4.24
CA ALA A 220 -4.50 9.43 2.90
C ALA A 220 -3.42 8.43 2.45
N ARG A 221 -2.56 7.98 3.36
CA ARG A 221 -1.54 6.97 3.11
C ARG A 221 -2.17 5.60 2.83
N PHE A 222 -3.19 5.21 3.59
CA PHE A 222 -3.94 3.99 3.34
C PHE A 222 -4.60 4.01 1.97
N ASP A 223 -5.29 5.10 1.62
CA ASP A 223 -5.93 5.24 0.30
C ASP A 223 -4.93 5.17 -0.86
N GLN A 224 -3.66 5.57 -0.66
CA GLN A 224 -2.59 5.40 -1.63
C GLN A 224 -2.14 3.92 -1.75
N LEU A 225 -1.97 3.24 -0.62
CA LEU A 225 -1.49 1.85 -0.56
C LEU A 225 -2.56 0.83 -0.96
N SER A 226 -3.84 1.14 -0.72
CA SER A 226 -4.99 0.31 -1.08
C SER A 226 -5.42 0.46 -2.53
N GLN A 227 -4.88 1.44 -3.26
CA GLN A 227 -5.16 1.53 -4.68
C GLN A 227 -4.53 0.33 -5.40
N PRO A 228 -5.30 -0.40 -6.23
CA PRO A 228 -4.71 -1.34 -7.15
C PRO A 228 -3.66 -0.57 -7.95
N THR A 229 -2.40 -0.99 -7.87
CA THR A 229 -1.38 -0.45 -8.77
C THR A 229 -1.92 -0.63 -10.19
N PRO A 230 -2.21 0.45 -10.94
CA PRO A 230 -2.64 0.29 -12.32
C PRO A 230 -1.53 -0.50 -13.02
N GLN A 231 -1.88 -1.68 -13.52
CA GLN A 231 -0.89 -2.55 -14.13
C GLN A 231 -0.25 -1.80 -15.30
N LEU A 232 1.07 -1.86 -15.37
CA LEU A 232 1.81 -1.42 -16.53
C LEU A 232 1.38 -2.30 -17.72
N GLU A 233 0.39 -1.84 -18.46
CA GLU A 233 -0.15 -2.56 -19.60
C GLU A 233 0.56 -2.15 -20.89
N SER A 234 0.98 -3.15 -21.67
CA SER A 234 1.45 -3.00 -23.05
C SER A 234 1.20 -4.30 -23.82
N ALA A 235 1.28 -4.25 -25.15
CA ALA A 235 1.20 -5.47 -25.96
C ALA A 235 2.31 -6.46 -25.59
N ALA A 236 3.51 -5.97 -25.28
CA ALA A 236 4.61 -6.80 -24.80
C ALA A 236 4.29 -7.50 -23.46
N CYS A 237 3.69 -6.80 -22.50
CA CYS A 237 3.27 -7.40 -21.22
C CYS A 237 2.24 -8.53 -21.45
N GLN A 238 1.23 -8.28 -22.30
CA GLN A 238 0.19 -9.27 -22.60
C GLN A 238 0.76 -10.50 -23.32
N VAL A 239 1.67 -10.30 -24.28
CA VAL A 239 2.38 -11.40 -24.96
C VAL A 239 3.18 -12.21 -23.93
N TYR A 240 3.88 -11.56 -23.01
CA TYR A 240 4.73 -12.23 -22.04
C TYR A 240 3.95 -12.97 -20.95
N GLU A 241 2.82 -12.43 -20.51
CA GLU A 241 1.88 -13.14 -19.64
C GLU A 241 1.32 -14.39 -20.33
N ARG A 242 0.88 -14.27 -21.60
CA ARG A 242 0.46 -15.43 -22.41
C ARG A 242 1.58 -16.46 -22.56
N PHE A 243 2.83 -16.01 -22.68
CA PHE A 243 3.99 -16.87 -22.79
C PHE A 243 4.14 -17.76 -21.55
N PHE A 244 4.06 -17.19 -20.34
CA PHE A 244 4.15 -17.99 -19.11
C PHE A 244 2.97 -18.93 -18.91
N ARG A 245 1.76 -18.54 -19.32
CA ARG A 245 0.60 -19.46 -19.31
C ARG A 245 0.85 -20.69 -20.19
N ARG A 246 1.46 -20.52 -21.37
CA ARG A 246 1.83 -21.64 -22.26
C ARG A 246 2.99 -22.47 -21.72
N PHE A 247 3.94 -21.82 -21.06
CA PHE A 247 5.05 -22.48 -20.36
C PHE A 247 4.56 -23.38 -19.22
N ALA A 248 3.69 -22.87 -18.34
CA ALA A 248 3.09 -23.64 -17.26
C ALA A 248 2.31 -24.86 -17.79
N ALA A 249 1.58 -24.69 -18.90
CA ALA A 249 0.86 -25.76 -19.59
C ALA A 249 1.77 -26.73 -20.39
N ARG A 250 3.08 -26.49 -20.45
CA ARG A 250 4.07 -27.28 -21.23
C ARG A 250 3.73 -27.36 -22.73
N ASP A 251 3.08 -26.33 -23.26
CA ASP A 251 2.68 -26.23 -24.67
C ASP A 251 3.82 -25.68 -25.53
N TRP A 252 4.84 -26.52 -25.76
CA TRP A 252 6.07 -26.15 -26.47
C TRP A 252 5.82 -25.71 -27.92
N THR A 253 4.80 -26.25 -28.57
CA THR A 253 4.44 -25.90 -29.95
C THR A 253 3.87 -24.49 -30.00
N ALA A 254 2.95 -24.13 -29.09
CA ALA A 254 2.45 -22.76 -29.02
C ALA A 254 3.53 -21.77 -28.59
N LEU A 255 4.37 -22.14 -27.61
CA LEU A 255 5.52 -21.31 -27.21
C LEU A 255 6.45 -20.99 -28.39
N ALA A 256 6.76 -22.00 -29.22
CA ALA A 256 7.59 -21.81 -30.40
C ALA A 256 6.97 -20.76 -31.36
N GLN A 257 5.65 -20.77 -31.55
CA GLN A 257 4.94 -19.82 -32.41
C GLN A 257 4.94 -18.38 -31.87
N MET A 258 5.14 -18.20 -30.56
CA MET A 258 5.25 -16.88 -29.93
C MET A 258 6.61 -16.22 -30.12
N TYR A 259 7.64 -16.97 -30.52
CA TYR A 259 8.95 -16.41 -30.84
C TYR A 259 9.04 -15.97 -32.31
N ALA A 260 9.67 -14.83 -32.56
CA ALA A 260 10.18 -14.49 -33.88
C ALA A 260 11.16 -15.57 -34.36
N GLU A 261 11.31 -15.73 -35.68
CA GLU A 261 12.20 -16.76 -36.23
C GLU A 261 13.67 -16.52 -35.81
N ASP A 262 14.07 -15.26 -35.75
CA ASP A 262 15.39 -14.76 -35.43
C ASP A 262 15.54 -14.29 -33.96
N ILE A 263 14.66 -14.76 -33.06
CA ILE A 263 14.71 -14.46 -31.62
C ILE A 263 16.14 -14.55 -31.06
N CYS A 264 16.54 -13.53 -30.32
CA CYS A 264 17.78 -13.52 -29.56
C CYS A 264 17.48 -13.37 -28.06
N THR A 265 17.84 -14.38 -27.27
CA THR A 265 17.88 -14.25 -25.81
C THR A 265 19.32 -14.01 -25.39
N ASP A 266 19.56 -12.97 -24.61
CA ASP A 266 20.88 -12.61 -24.10
C ASP A 266 20.85 -12.63 -22.57
N ASP A 267 21.37 -13.71 -21.99
CA ASP A 267 21.41 -13.87 -20.54
C ASP A 267 22.72 -13.32 -19.97
N ARG A 268 22.62 -12.15 -19.35
CA ARG A 268 23.76 -11.38 -18.83
C ARG A 268 24.02 -11.60 -17.35
N ARG A 269 23.32 -12.54 -16.71
CA ARG A 269 23.52 -12.88 -15.29
C ARG A 269 24.92 -13.41 -15.04
N GLN A 270 25.58 -12.93 -13.98
CA GLN A 270 26.99 -13.21 -13.71
C GLN A 270 27.26 -14.68 -13.30
N VAL A 271 26.32 -15.31 -12.59
CA VAL A 271 26.54 -16.62 -11.93
C VAL A 271 25.84 -17.78 -12.66
N VAL A 272 24.66 -17.54 -13.25
CA VAL A 272 23.81 -18.60 -13.84
C VAL A 272 23.40 -18.29 -15.28
N GLY A 273 24.16 -17.44 -15.98
CA GLY A 273 23.83 -16.98 -17.32
C GLY A 273 23.91 -18.09 -18.38
N SER A 274 22.85 -18.26 -19.18
CA SER A 274 22.87 -19.16 -20.36
C SER A 274 23.68 -18.59 -21.54
N GLY A 275 24.19 -17.37 -21.44
CA GLY A 275 24.79 -16.62 -22.54
C GLY A 275 23.77 -16.26 -23.62
N THR A 276 24.25 -16.05 -24.85
CA THR A 276 23.39 -15.65 -25.97
C THR A 276 22.84 -16.87 -26.73
N LEU A 277 21.51 -16.98 -26.80
CA LEU A 277 20.77 -17.98 -27.56
C LEU A 277 20.12 -17.36 -28.79
N ARG A 278 20.34 -17.97 -29.97
CA ARG A 278 19.79 -17.47 -31.24
C ARG A 278 18.86 -18.49 -31.88
N GLY A 279 17.72 -18.00 -32.36
CA GLY A 279 16.72 -18.76 -33.08
C GLY A 279 15.72 -19.47 -32.19
N ARG A 280 14.55 -19.75 -32.76
CA ARG A 280 13.40 -20.32 -32.06
C ARG A 280 13.70 -21.65 -31.38
N GLU A 281 14.40 -22.57 -32.07
CA GLU A 281 14.66 -23.91 -31.54
C GLU A 281 15.53 -23.88 -30.26
N ALA A 282 16.60 -23.08 -30.26
CA ALA A 282 17.48 -22.94 -29.09
C ALA A 282 16.73 -22.38 -27.88
N ASN A 283 15.87 -21.38 -28.10
CA ASN A 283 15.07 -20.78 -27.04
C ASN A 283 14.01 -21.74 -26.48
N VAL A 284 13.33 -22.52 -27.34
CA VAL A 284 12.38 -23.55 -26.89
C VAL A 284 13.08 -24.66 -26.13
N ALA A 285 14.27 -25.10 -26.58
CA ALA A 285 15.08 -26.08 -25.87
C ALA A 285 15.50 -25.59 -24.47
N ASN A 286 15.89 -24.32 -24.35
CA ASN A 286 16.21 -23.71 -23.07
C ASN A 286 15.00 -23.68 -22.12
N MET A 287 13.82 -23.28 -22.62
CA MET A 287 12.59 -23.29 -21.82
C MET A 287 12.23 -24.71 -21.36
N ARG A 288 12.41 -25.73 -22.20
CA ARG A 288 12.22 -27.14 -21.79
C ARG A 288 13.15 -27.52 -20.64
N ALA A 289 14.44 -27.17 -20.75
CA ALA A 289 15.43 -27.46 -19.71
C ALA A 289 15.08 -26.78 -18.37
N ILE A 290 14.68 -25.50 -18.39
CA ILE A 290 14.23 -24.77 -17.20
C ILE A 290 13.04 -25.47 -16.53
N ALA A 291 12.14 -25.99 -17.36
CA ALA A 291 10.92 -26.64 -16.88
C ALA A 291 11.19 -28.07 -16.38
N GLU A 292 12.15 -28.79 -16.97
CA GLU A 292 12.66 -30.09 -16.50
C GLU A 292 13.42 -29.97 -15.18
N ALA A 293 14.10 -28.83 -14.96
CA ALA A 293 14.74 -28.49 -13.69
C ALA A 293 13.75 -28.18 -12.54
N GLY A 294 12.44 -28.26 -12.80
CA GLY A 294 11.39 -28.14 -11.78
C GLY A 294 10.62 -26.81 -11.81
N THR A 295 11.06 -25.81 -12.58
CA THR A 295 10.34 -24.53 -12.67
C THR A 295 8.96 -24.72 -13.30
N SER A 296 7.89 -24.64 -12.50
CA SER A 296 6.50 -24.70 -12.97
C SER A 296 5.75 -23.38 -12.83
N ASP A 297 6.08 -22.61 -11.78
CA ASP A 297 5.31 -21.46 -11.35
C ASP A 297 6.20 -20.21 -11.38
N LEU A 298 6.15 -19.49 -12.50
CA LEU A 298 6.78 -18.19 -12.67
C LEU A 298 5.70 -17.12 -12.64
N THR A 299 5.81 -16.19 -11.69
CA THR A 299 4.98 -14.99 -11.66
C THR A 299 5.74 -13.85 -12.33
N SER A 300 5.03 -13.10 -13.18
CA SER A 300 5.58 -12.02 -13.99
C SER A 300 4.95 -10.70 -13.58
N SER A 301 5.76 -9.79 -13.06
CA SER A 301 5.35 -8.47 -12.61
C SER A 301 6.04 -7.40 -13.47
N PRO A 302 5.33 -6.75 -14.41
CA PRO A 302 5.89 -5.63 -15.17
C PRO A 302 6.35 -4.51 -14.24
N ILE A 303 7.56 -3.98 -14.43
CA ILE A 303 8.13 -2.90 -13.62
C ILE A 303 8.36 -1.61 -14.42
N ALA A 304 8.55 -1.71 -15.75
CA ALA A 304 8.60 -0.55 -16.63
C ALA A 304 8.25 -0.90 -18.08
N ASN A 305 7.55 0.01 -18.77
CA ASN A 305 7.19 -0.10 -20.18
C ASN A 305 7.78 1.07 -20.98
N ARG A 306 8.06 0.83 -22.26
CA ARG A 306 8.34 1.88 -23.24
C ARG A 306 7.52 1.61 -24.48
N GLY A 307 6.60 2.54 -24.80
CA GLY A 307 5.65 2.33 -25.88
C GLY A 307 4.83 1.05 -25.69
N THR A 308 4.59 0.36 -26.80
CA THR A 308 3.74 -0.84 -26.82
C THR A 308 4.56 -2.13 -26.89
N ARG A 309 5.83 -2.05 -27.31
CA ARG A 309 6.62 -3.23 -27.74
C ARG A 309 7.70 -3.67 -26.78
N ILE A 310 8.03 -2.88 -25.76
CA ILE A 310 9.12 -3.21 -24.84
C ILE A 310 8.64 -3.09 -23.39
N THR A 311 8.83 -4.18 -22.65
CA THR A 311 8.53 -4.26 -21.21
C THR A 311 9.76 -4.76 -20.47
N LEU A 312 10.00 -4.22 -19.29
CA LEU A 312 10.90 -4.74 -18.29
C LEU A 312 10.06 -5.35 -17.17
N THR A 313 10.35 -6.60 -16.84
CA THR A 313 9.51 -7.42 -15.97
C THR A 313 10.39 -8.09 -14.92
N LEU A 314 9.93 -8.06 -13.67
CA LEU A 314 10.47 -8.90 -12.61
C LEU A 314 9.79 -10.27 -12.66
N LEU A 315 10.60 -11.31 -12.81
CA LEU A 315 10.14 -12.70 -12.72
C LEU A 315 10.52 -13.26 -11.37
N HIS A 316 9.52 -13.77 -10.65
CA HIS A 316 9.72 -14.48 -9.41
C HIS A 316 9.50 -15.99 -9.61
N SER A 317 10.43 -16.80 -9.11
CA SER A 317 10.29 -18.25 -9.04
C SER A 317 10.12 -18.69 -7.59
N ALA A 318 8.91 -19.14 -7.24
CA ALA A 318 8.61 -19.62 -5.89
C ALA A 318 9.50 -20.82 -5.48
N MET A 319 9.87 -21.67 -6.45
CA MET A 319 10.71 -22.85 -6.20
C MET A 319 12.15 -22.49 -5.84
N PHE A 320 12.74 -21.50 -6.53
CA PHE A 320 14.14 -21.12 -6.33
C PHE A 320 14.31 -19.91 -5.41
N GLN A 321 13.20 -19.27 -4.99
CA GLN A 321 13.18 -18.02 -4.24
C GLN A 321 14.14 -16.98 -4.85
N THR A 322 14.22 -16.97 -6.17
CA THR A 322 15.15 -16.12 -6.92
C THR A 322 14.36 -15.26 -7.88
N ASP A 323 14.67 -13.98 -7.87
CA ASP A 323 14.12 -13.00 -8.78
C ASP A 323 15.07 -12.74 -9.95
N VAL A 324 14.51 -12.47 -11.12
CA VAL A 324 15.27 -12.17 -12.33
C VAL A 324 14.60 -11.05 -13.11
N LEU A 325 15.38 -10.12 -13.65
CA LEU A 325 14.87 -9.03 -14.49
C LEU A 325 14.93 -9.43 -15.96
N ASN A 326 13.77 -9.40 -16.62
CA ASN A 326 13.64 -9.70 -18.03
C ASN A 326 13.16 -8.48 -18.81
N LEU A 327 14.01 -7.97 -19.70
CA LEU A 327 13.59 -7.08 -20.76
C LEU A 327 13.06 -7.91 -21.92
N VAL A 328 11.82 -7.68 -22.32
CA VAL A 328 11.17 -8.38 -23.43
C VAL A 328 10.79 -7.38 -24.49
N GLU A 329 11.20 -7.67 -25.72
CA GLU A 329 10.83 -6.90 -26.90
C GLU A 329 10.08 -7.77 -27.90
N ILE A 330 8.95 -7.25 -28.39
CA ILE A 330 8.14 -7.89 -29.42
C ILE A 330 8.29 -7.20 -30.78
N ASP A 331 8.11 -7.95 -31.86
CA ASP A 331 8.04 -7.43 -33.23
C ASP A 331 6.64 -6.87 -33.56
N ALA A 332 6.43 -6.48 -34.82
CA ALA A 332 5.17 -5.92 -35.28
C ALA A 332 4.01 -6.94 -35.35
N ASP A 333 4.33 -8.24 -35.37
CA ASP A 333 3.38 -9.34 -35.39
C ASP A 333 3.11 -9.90 -33.98
N GLU A 334 3.49 -9.16 -32.93
CA GLU A 334 3.40 -9.55 -31.52
C GLU A 334 4.18 -10.83 -31.17
N ARG A 335 5.27 -11.12 -31.89
CA ARG A 335 6.18 -12.21 -31.54
C ARG A 335 7.36 -11.69 -30.74
N ILE A 336 7.79 -12.45 -29.73
CA ILE A 336 8.96 -12.12 -28.92
C ILE A 336 10.20 -12.19 -29.82
N LYS A 337 10.84 -11.04 -30.03
CA LYS A 337 12.02 -10.88 -30.88
C LYS A 337 13.31 -10.86 -30.07
N ALA A 338 13.24 -10.41 -28.83
CA ALA A 338 14.39 -10.40 -27.94
C ALA A 338 13.98 -10.55 -26.47
N VAL A 339 14.83 -11.23 -25.72
CA VAL A 339 14.80 -11.24 -24.26
C VAL A 339 16.19 -10.93 -23.75
N VAL A 340 16.34 -9.99 -22.83
CA VAL A 340 17.61 -9.75 -22.12
C VAL A 340 17.38 -10.02 -20.65
N VAL A 341 18.23 -10.85 -20.07
CA VAL A 341 18.09 -11.31 -18.68
C VAL A 341 19.19 -10.68 -17.85
N PHE A 342 18.81 -10.06 -16.73
CA PHE A 342 19.70 -9.39 -15.80
C PHE A 342 19.55 -9.97 -14.39
N ASP A 343 20.60 -9.84 -13.58
CA ASP A 343 20.49 -10.06 -12.15
C ASP A 343 19.53 -9.00 -11.54
N PRO A 344 18.78 -9.33 -10.48
CA PRO A 344 17.78 -8.42 -9.91
C PRO A 344 18.38 -7.11 -9.38
N ASP A 345 19.66 -7.12 -8.99
CA ASP A 345 20.39 -5.95 -8.52
C ASP A 345 20.87 -5.03 -9.67
N ASP A 346 20.89 -5.50 -10.93
CA ASP A 346 21.35 -4.77 -12.10
C ASP A 346 20.25 -3.88 -12.72
N VAL A 347 19.41 -3.26 -11.87
CA VAL A 347 18.25 -2.47 -12.29
C VAL A 347 18.65 -1.34 -13.24
N ASP A 348 19.75 -0.63 -12.96
CA ASP A 348 20.18 0.50 -13.79
C ASP A 348 20.63 0.06 -15.19
N ALA A 349 21.28 -1.09 -15.31
CA ALA A 349 21.66 -1.66 -16.60
C ALA A 349 20.42 -2.08 -17.40
N ALA A 350 19.42 -2.67 -16.72
CA ALA A 350 18.17 -3.07 -17.35
C ALA A 350 17.37 -1.86 -17.89
N PHE A 351 17.30 -0.76 -17.13
CA PHE A 351 16.66 0.48 -17.58
C PHE A 351 17.44 1.15 -18.72
N ALA A 352 18.78 1.13 -18.69
CA ALA A 352 19.59 1.66 -19.79
C ALA A 352 19.37 0.88 -21.10
N GLU A 353 19.29 -0.45 -21.06
CA GLU A 353 18.96 -1.28 -22.22
C GLU A 353 17.53 -1.03 -22.70
N LEU A 354 16.57 -0.86 -21.78
CA LEU A 354 15.18 -0.51 -22.09
C LEU A 354 15.10 0.80 -22.88
N ASP A 355 15.78 1.85 -22.41
CA ASP A 355 15.81 3.15 -23.09
C ASP A 355 16.56 3.09 -24.43
N ALA A 356 17.64 2.33 -24.51
CA ALA A 356 18.39 2.15 -25.76
C ALA A 356 17.55 1.47 -26.85
N ARG A 357 16.81 0.42 -26.51
CA ARG A 357 15.93 -0.28 -27.47
C ARG A 357 14.74 0.57 -27.87
N TYR A 358 14.16 1.32 -26.93
CA TYR A 358 13.07 2.23 -27.25
C TYR A 358 13.50 3.31 -28.24
N ARG A 359 14.69 3.91 -28.04
CA ARG A 359 15.31 4.87 -28.97
C ARG A 359 15.56 4.28 -30.36
N ALA A 360 16.03 3.03 -30.43
CA ALA A 360 16.25 2.34 -31.70
C ALA A 360 14.96 1.91 -32.41
N GLY A 361 13.86 1.80 -31.65
CA GLY A 361 12.56 1.34 -32.11
C GLY A 361 11.50 2.45 -32.15
N GLU A 362 10.48 2.34 -31.29
CA GLU A 362 9.28 3.18 -31.33
C GLU A 362 9.57 4.69 -31.15
N ALA A 363 10.63 5.07 -30.45
CA ALA A 363 11.02 6.48 -30.26
C ALA A 363 11.99 7.02 -31.30
N ALA A 364 12.39 6.24 -32.30
CA ALA A 364 13.34 6.68 -33.33
C ALA A 364 12.93 7.98 -34.07
N PRO A 365 11.64 8.25 -34.35
CA PRO A 365 11.21 9.52 -34.93
C PRO A 365 11.26 10.72 -33.96
N TYR A 366 11.37 10.48 -32.66
CA TYR A 366 11.19 11.47 -31.58
C TYR A 366 12.40 11.52 -30.63
N LEU A 367 13.60 11.29 -31.17
CA LEU A 367 14.83 11.17 -30.38
C LEU A 367 15.16 12.42 -29.57
N ASP A 368 14.91 13.60 -30.14
CA ASP A 368 15.20 14.88 -29.47
C ASP A 368 14.30 15.04 -28.23
N THR A 369 12.99 14.85 -28.40
CA THR A 369 12.00 14.90 -27.32
C THR A 369 12.31 13.86 -26.24
N TRP A 370 12.58 12.60 -26.62
CA TRP A 370 12.92 11.55 -25.66
C TRP A 370 14.25 11.82 -24.94
N SER A 371 15.23 12.41 -25.62
CA SER A 371 16.50 12.80 -25.01
C SER A 371 16.31 13.93 -24.00
N ALA A 372 15.49 14.94 -24.32
CA ALA A 372 15.17 16.03 -23.40
C ALA A 372 14.45 15.53 -22.13
N ILE A 373 13.52 14.58 -22.27
CA ILE A 373 12.86 13.92 -21.13
C ILE A 373 13.89 13.22 -20.23
N ASN A 374 14.77 12.38 -20.79
CA ASN A 374 15.78 11.67 -20.00
C ASN A 374 16.77 12.62 -19.31
N GLN A 375 17.18 13.71 -19.99
CA GLN A 375 18.02 14.74 -19.38
C GLN A 375 17.32 15.43 -18.21
N GLY A 376 16.02 15.70 -18.33
CA GLY A 376 15.21 16.25 -17.26
C GLY A 376 15.14 15.34 -16.03
N PHE A 377 14.90 14.04 -16.22
CA PHE A 377 14.90 13.06 -15.12
C PHE A 377 16.29 12.87 -14.51
N ALA A 378 17.35 12.91 -15.32
CA ALA A 378 18.72 12.91 -14.82
C ALA A 378 19.03 14.16 -13.97
N ALA A 379 18.49 15.33 -14.34
CA ALA A 379 18.60 16.55 -13.54
C ALA A 379 17.85 16.39 -12.20
N LEU A 380 16.61 15.88 -12.21
CA LEU A 380 15.85 15.62 -10.99
C LEU A 380 16.59 14.66 -10.04
N ASN A 381 17.22 13.61 -10.58
CA ASN A 381 18.07 12.69 -9.80
C ASN A 381 19.33 13.35 -9.22
N ARG A 382 19.83 14.43 -9.82
CA ARG A 382 20.90 15.27 -9.25
C ARG A 382 20.38 16.37 -8.32
N ARG A 383 19.07 16.43 -8.07
CA ARG A 383 18.40 17.52 -7.33
C ARG A 383 18.55 18.88 -8.01
N GLU A 384 18.50 18.87 -9.34
CA GLU A 384 18.53 20.05 -10.18
C GLU A 384 17.18 20.19 -10.91
N LEU A 385 16.73 21.43 -11.12
CA LEU A 385 15.59 21.67 -12.00
C LEU A 385 15.98 21.36 -13.45
N PHE A 386 15.08 20.68 -14.16
CA PHE A 386 15.21 20.48 -15.60
C PHE A 386 15.19 21.83 -16.34
N ALA A 387 15.75 21.85 -17.55
CA ALA A 387 15.75 23.04 -18.38
C ALA A 387 14.32 23.40 -18.82
N ALA A 388 13.85 24.59 -18.47
CA ALA A 388 12.52 25.07 -18.77
C ALA A 388 12.55 26.49 -19.36
N THR A 389 11.54 26.82 -20.15
CA THR A 389 11.32 28.21 -20.60
C THR A 389 11.02 29.13 -19.41
N PRO A 390 11.37 30.43 -19.45
CA PRO A 390 11.15 31.33 -18.31
C PRO A 390 9.69 31.43 -17.85
N ASP A 391 8.74 31.22 -18.76
CA ASP A 391 7.29 31.32 -18.57
C ASP A 391 6.59 29.96 -18.64
N TRP A 392 7.33 28.87 -18.43
CA TRP A 392 6.77 27.52 -18.51
C TRP A 392 5.57 27.32 -17.58
N VAL A 393 4.55 26.63 -18.10
CA VAL A 393 3.29 26.39 -17.39
C VAL A 393 3.40 25.12 -16.55
N ASN A 394 3.16 25.21 -15.25
CA ASN A 394 3.15 24.04 -14.37
C ASN A 394 1.84 23.93 -13.58
N ILE A 395 1.18 22.78 -13.70
CA ILE A 395 -0.15 22.51 -13.08
C ILE A 395 -0.12 21.15 -12.38
N ASN A 396 -0.62 21.08 -11.15
CA ASN A 396 -0.78 19.84 -10.41
C ASN A 396 -2.28 19.53 -10.25
N HIS A 397 -2.75 18.46 -10.87
CA HIS A 397 -4.15 18.00 -10.83
C HIS A 397 -4.41 16.95 -9.74
N ARG A 398 -3.39 16.51 -9.00
CA ARG A 398 -3.49 15.45 -7.98
C ARG A 398 -4.37 15.85 -6.81
N LYS A 399 -5.17 14.90 -6.30
CA LYS A 399 -5.99 15.10 -5.09
C LYS A 399 -5.11 14.98 -3.85
N GLY A 400 -5.09 16.01 -3.00
CA GLY A 400 -4.35 16.03 -1.72
C GLY A 400 -3.03 16.81 -1.72
N ALA A 401 -2.46 17.08 -2.89
CA ALA A 401 -1.34 18.01 -3.07
C ALA A 401 -1.79 19.19 -3.92
N SER A 402 -2.77 19.97 -3.42
CA SER A 402 -3.27 21.15 -4.13
C SER A 402 -2.24 22.26 -4.02
N ILE A 403 -1.44 22.42 -5.06
CA ILE A 403 -0.44 23.48 -5.19
C ILE A 403 -0.94 24.46 -6.24
N ALA A 404 -0.75 25.76 -6.01
CA ALA A 404 -1.19 26.74 -7.00
C ALA A 404 -0.36 26.58 -8.30
N PRO A 405 -0.96 26.82 -9.49
CA PRO A 405 -0.20 26.80 -10.73
C PRO A 405 1.02 27.70 -10.65
N GLY A 406 2.21 27.19 -11.01
CA GLY A 406 3.47 27.95 -10.92
C GLY A 406 4.44 27.45 -9.84
N GLU A 407 3.97 26.75 -8.80
CA GLU A 407 4.76 26.49 -7.58
C GLU A 407 5.54 25.15 -7.58
N MET A 408 5.56 24.37 -8.68
CA MET A 408 6.36 23.13 -8.74
C MET A 408 7.85 23.29 -8.35
N PRO A 409 8.57 24.36 -8.73
CA PRO A 409 9.95 24.56 -8.29
C PRO A 409 10.12 24.63 -6.77
N ALA A 410 9.18 25.27 -6.07
CA ALA A 410 9.23 25.41 -4.62
C ALA A 410 8.95 24.08 -3.92
N LEU A 411 8.04 23.26 -4.46
CA LEU A 411 7.81 21.90 -3.98
C LEU A 411 9.08 21.04 -4.12
N LEU A 412 9.70 21.04 -5.30
CA LEU A 412 10.90 20.24 -5.55
C LEU A 412 12.06 20.68 -4.65
N ASP A 413 12.26 21.98 -4.47
CA ASP A 413 13.28 22.52 -3.56
C ASP A 413 12.99 22.12 -2.10
N ALA A 414 11.73 22.16 -1.65
CA ALA A 414 11.35 21.68 -0.32
C ALA A 414 11.65 20.18 -0.14
N ALA A 415 11.33 19.35 -1.14
CA ALA A 415 11.64 17.92 -1.12
C ALA A 415 13.15 17.65 -1.10
N TRP A 416 13.95 18.39 -1.88
CA TRP A 416 15.40 18.18 -1.95
C TRP A 416 16.17 18.61 -0.70
N ARG A 417 15.59 19.49 0.12
CA ARG A 417 16.15 19.91 1.41
C ARG A 417 15.95 18.86 2.50
N ALA A 418 15.07 17.89 2.31
CA ALA A 418 14.93 16.77 3.24
C ALA A 418 16.19 15.88 3.20
N PRO A 419 16.65 15.36 4.35
CA PRO A 419 17.79 14.45 4.42
C PRO A 419 17.36 13.03 4.00
N SER A 420 17.07 12.87 2.71
CA SER A 420 16.64 11.62 2.10
C SER A 420 17.32 11.40 0.75
N GLU A 421 17.43 10.15 0.31
CA GLU A 421 17.82 9.75 -1.02
C GLU A 421 16.58 9.69 -1.91
N LEU A 422 16.49 10.60 -2.90
CA LEU A 422 15.41 10.64 -3.87
C LEU A 422 15.89 10.07 -5.20
N SER A 423 15.10 9.18 -5.80
CA SER A 423 15.30 8.68 -7.16
C SER A 423 14.02 8.79 -7.98
N TYR A 424 14.17 9.21 -9.22
CA TYR A 424 13.10 9.39 -10.19
C TYR A 424 13.36 8.46 -11.38
N ARG A 425 12.42 7.55 -11.66
CA ARG A 425 12.49 6.63 -12.80
C ARG A 425 11.24 6.73 -13.64
N ILE A 426 11.41 6.80 -14.96
CA ILE A 426 10.30 6.68 -15.90
C ILE A 426 9.90 5.20 -15.97
N VAL A 427 8.68 4.89 -15.53
CA VAL A 427 8.14 3.51 -15.52
C VAL A 427 7.19 3.28 -16.69
N ALA A 428 6.61 4.31 -17.31
CA ALA A 428 5.86 4.15 -18.55
C ALA A 428 6.02 5.36 -19.46
N ALA A 429 6.00 5.13 -20.77
CA ALA A 429 5.92 6.16 -21.80
C ALA A 429 4.79 5.81 -22.79
N PRO A 430 3.51 5.93 -22.37
CA PRO A 430 2.36 5.54 -23.19
C PRO A 430 2.18 6.39 -24.46
N ARG A 431 2.66 7.64 -24.47
CA ARG A 431 2.56 8.53 -25.63
C ARG A 431 3.80 9.41 -25.77
N LEU A 432 4.32 9.50 -26.99
CA LEU A 432 5.44 10.34 -27.39
C LEU A 432 5.19 10.88 -28.80
N ASN A 433 5.49 12.16 -29.01
CA ASN A 433 5.54 12.78 -30.34
C ASN A 433 6.65 13.84 -30.37
N GLU A 434 6.79 14.58 -31.47
CA GLU A 434 7.83 15.62 -31.64
C GLU A 434 7.74 16.76 -30.61
N ARG A 435 6.58 17.00 -30.02
CA ARG A 435 6.31 18.14 -29.12
C ARG A 435 6.35 17.79 -27.65
N GLY A 436 6.22 16.51 -27.30
CA GLY A 436 6.11 16.12 -25.90
C GLY A 436 5.75 14.67 -25.66
N ALA A 437 5.45 14.35 -24.41
CA ALA A 437 5.09 13.01 -23.98
C ALA A 437 4.10 12.99 -22.82
N VAL A 438 3.39 11.87 -22.70
CA VAL A 438 2.75 11.43 -21.47
C VAL A 438 3.61 10.32 -20.90
N ILE A 439 4.07 10.49 -19.68
CA ILE A 439 4.90 9.52 -18.97
C ILE A 439 4.32 9.22 -17.59
N THR A 440 4.56 8.01 -17.11
CA THR A 440 4.38 7.65 -15.70
C THR A 440 5.76 7.51 -15.10
N HIS A 441 6.00 8.15 -13.96
CA HIS A 441 7.27 8.04 -13.27
C HIS A 441 7.08 7.68 -11.81
N LEU A 442 8.02 6.88 -11.31
CA LEU A 442 8.15 6.45 -9.94
C LEU A 442 9.19 7.35 -9.26
N THR A 443 8.78 7.99 -8.17
CA THR A 443 9.69 8.63 -7.23
C THR A 443 9.85 7.70 -6.05
N ARG A 444 11.08 7.29 -5.74
CA ARG A 444 11.42 6.56 -4.52
C ARG A 444 12.24 7.46 -3.62
N GLU A 445 11.82 7.59 -2.37
CA GLU A 445 12.53 8.31 -1.33
C GLU A 445 12.96 7.33 -0.24
N THR A 446 14.25 7.35 0.10
CA THR A 446 14.79 6.64 1.27
C THR A 446 15.29 7.67 2.27
N SER A 447 14.64 7.85 3.44
CA SER A 447 15.17 8.76 4.46
C SER A 447 16.49 8.25 5.04
N HIS A 448 17.26 9.11 5.70
CA HIS A 448 18.48 8.71 6.41
C HIS A 448 18.23 7.66 7.51
N GLU A 449 17.01 7.60 8.03
CA GLU A 449 16.58 6.61 9.02
C GLU A 449 16.12 5.30 8.37
N GLY A 450 16.12 5.19 7.03
CA GLY A 450 15.74 3.98 6.30
C GLY A 450 14.27 3.91 5.88
N PHE A 451 13.51 5.00 6.04
CA PHE A 451 12.12 5.10 5.56
C PHE A 451 12.09 5.02 4.03
N GLN A 452 11.41 4.03 3.45
CA GLN A 452 11.19 3.96 2.02
C GLN A 452 9.75 4.34 1.65
N ALA A 453 9.63 5.39 0.83
CA ALA A 453 8.38 5.77 0.19
C ALA A 453 8.49 5.72 -1.33
N GLU A 454 7.39 5.35 -1.95
CA GLU A 454 7.24 5.29 -3.39
C GLU A 454 5.98 6.03 -3.81
N TRP A 455 6.10 6.84 -4.85
CA TRP A 455 4.98 7.54 -5.49
C TRP A 455 5.07 7.35 -6.99
N ARG A 456 3.98 6.89 -7.59
CA ARG A 456 3.80 6.92 -9.04
C ARG A 456 2.88 8.07 -9.41
N VAL A 457 3.31 8.86 -10.39
CA VAL A 457 2.52 9.98 -10.91
C VAL A 457 2.64 10.03 -12.42
N ILE A 458 1.62 10.61 -13.05
CA ILE A 458 1.60 10.82 -14.50
C ILE A 458 1.99 12.26 -14.79
N SER A 459 2.87 12.46 -15.76
CA SER A 459 3.26 13.78 -16.25
C SER A 459 2.99 13.93 -17.74
N VAL A 460 2.30 15.01 -18.08
CA VAL A 460 2.15 15.50 -19.44
C VAL A 460 3.18 16.61 -19.63
N ILE A 461 4.19 16.38 -20.47
CA ILE A 461 5.30 17.31 -20.69
C ILE A 461 5.28 17.79 -22.14
N ILE A 462 5.30 19.11 -22.35
CA ILE A 462 5.44 19.75 -23.66
C ILE A 462 6.76 20.53 -23.68
N PHE A 463 7.43 20.50 -24.83
CA PHE A 463 8.70 21.15 -25.06
C PHE A 463 8.59 22.27 -26.10
N GLU A 464 9.43 23.28 -25.94
CA GLU A 464 9.81 24.24 -26.98
C GLU A 464 11.30 24.09 -27.24
N GLY A 465 11.65 23.45 -28.36
CA GLY A 465 13.00 22.93 -28.57
C GLY A 465 13.34 21.87 -27.52
N GLU A 466 14.44 22.06 -26.78
CA GLU A 466 14.86 21.18 -25.69
C GLU A 466 14.35 21.64 -24.31
N LEU A 467 13.68 22.79 -24.24
CA LEU A 467 13.20 23.38 -22.99
C LEU A 467 11.78 22.94 -22.68
N VAL A 468 11.51 22.55 -21.43
CA VAL A 468 10.14 22.31 -20.97
C VAL A 468 9.36 23.61 -21.02
N SER A 469 8.27 23.65 -21.79
CA SER A 469 7.33 24.77 -21.86
C SER A 469 6.07 24.51 -21.04
N ARG A 470 5.75 23.23 -20.79
CA ARG A 470 4.61 22.85 -19.94
C ARG A 470 4.82 21.52 -19.23
N CYS A 471 4.42 21.44 -17.97
CA CYS A 471 4.30 20.20 -17.23
C CYS A 471 2.96 20.17 -16.49
N GLU A 472 2.14 19.15 -16.73
CA GLU A 472 0.94 18.91 -15.93
C GLU A 472 1.05 17.54 -15.23
N VAL A 473 0.80 17.48 -13.92
CA VAL A 473 0.92 16.26 -13.11
C VAL A 473 -0.45 15.75 -12.71
N PHE A 474 -0.68 14.43 -12.82
CA PHE A 474 -1.94 13.75 -12.53
C PHE A 474 -1.71 12.58 -11.57
N ASP A 475 -2.78 12.16 -10.88
CA ASP A 475 -2.77 10.92 -10.11
C ASP A 475 -2.63 9.73 -11.06
N GLU A 476 -2.02 8.63 -10.61
CA GLU A 476 -1.71 7.47 -11.46
C GLU A 476 -2.95 6.86 -12.15
N LYS A 477 -4.11 6.97 -11.52
CA LYS A 477 -5.41 6.49 -12.06
C LYS A 477 -5.98 7.35 -13.18
N ASP A 478 -5.50 8.58 -13.36
CA ASP A 478 -6.09 9.55 -14.28
C ASP A 478 -5.39 9.55 -15.66
N LEU A 479 -4.89 8.38 -16.09
CA LEU A 479 -4.15 8.23 -17.36
C LEU A 479 -4.97 8.67 -18.58
N ASP A 480 -6.24 8.28 -18.65
CA ASP A 480 -7.12 8.68 -19.76
C ASP A 480 -7.30 10.20 -19.81
N ALA A 481 -7.38 10.86 -18.65
CA ALA A 481 -7.49 12.30 -18.55
C ALA A 481 -6.19 12.99 -19.01
N ALA A 482 -5.04 12.46 -18.60
CA ALA A 482 -3.72 12.93 -19.01
C ALA A 482 -3.50 12.77 -20.53
N LEU A 483 -3.91 11.64 -21.11
CA LEU A 483 -3.84 11.36 -22.55
C LEU A 483 -4.73 12.31 -23.34
N ALA A 484 -6.00 12.48 -22.94
CA ALA A 484 -6.91 13.43 -23.58
C ALA A 484 -6.38 14.86 -23.51
N ARG A 485 -5.78 15.23 -22.38
CA ARG A 485 -5.17 16.54 -22.20
C ARG A 485 -3.96 16.75 -23.10
N PHE A 486 -3.10 15.77 -23.22
CA PHE A 486 -1.95 15.81 -24.14
C PHE A 486 -2.38 15.95 -25.60
N ASP A 487 -3.44 15.24 -26.01
CA ASP A 487 -4.00 15.35 -27.36
C ASP A 487 -4.55 16.75 -27.64
N GLU A 488 -5.19 17.40 -26.66
CA GLU A 488 -5.64 18.79 -26.78
C GLU A 488 -4.46 19.76 -26.97
N LEU A 489 -3.42 19.60 -26.14
CA LEU A 489 -2.22 20.45 -26.17
C LEU A 489 -1.42 20.26 -27.46
N SER A 490 -1.37 19.03 -27.98
CA SER A 490 -0.62 18.70 -29.20
C SER A 490 -1.27 19.24 -30.48
N ARG A 491 -2.58 19.52 -30.47
CA ARG A 491 -3.33 20.06 -31.62
C ARG A 491 -3.22 21.58 -31.80
N ARG A 492 -2.80 22.30 -30.77
CA ARG A 492 -2.58 23.76 -30.80
C ARG A 492 -1.20 24.06 -31.33
#